data_AF-A0A7C5WR92-F1
#
_entry.id   AF-A0A7C5WR92-F1
#
_cell.length_a   1.000
_cell.length_b   1.000
_cell.length_c   1.000
_cell.angle_alpha   90.00
_cell.angle_beta   90.00
_cell.angle_gamma   90.00
#
_symmetry.space_group_name_H-M   'P 1'
#
loop_
_entity.id
_entity.type
_entity.pdbx_description
1 polymer ?
#
loop_
_entity_poly.entity_id
_entity_poly.type
_entity_poly.pdbx_seq_one_letter_code
_entity_poly.pdbx_strand_id
1 'polypeptide(L)'
;RSIPLNRAIEIENILIDGVKVANDRKIELSKKLEEEKLVRIDGKLLEKYLDMYASDDSVTLSEIQLKAIEKLYEIGYKHKEYSFLIENISDYLIPYEYQNLRDS
;
A
#
# COMPACT_ATOMS: atom_id res chain seq x y z
N ARG A 1 -1.02 -20.61 -9.13
CA ARG A 1 -1.55 -20.05 -10.40
C ARG A 1 -1.31 -18.56 -10.35
N SER A 2 -0.72 -17.97 -11.40
CA SER A 2 -0.54 -16.52 -11.48
C SER A 2 -1.89 -15.80 -11.60
N ILE A 3 -2.01 -14.63 -10.99
CA ILE A 3 -3.17 -13.75 -11.16
C ILE A 3 -3.02 -13.07 -12.53
N PRO A 4 -4.05 -13.09 -13.40
CA PRO A 4 -4.03 -12.33 -14.65
C PRO A 4 -3.77 -10.84 -14.37
N LEU A 5 -2.93 -10.20 -15.19
CA LEU A 5 -2.46 -8.84 -14.92
C LEU A 5 -3.61 -7.83 -14.80
N ASN A 6 -4.63 -7.94 -15.64
CA ASN A 6 -5.85 -7.12 -15.55
C ASN A 6 -6.58 -7.32 -14.21
N ARG A 7 -6.59 -8.54 -13.68
CA ARG A 7 -7.19 -8.82 -12.38
C ARG A 7 -6.33 -8.29 -11.24
N ALA A 8 -5.01 -8.30 -11.38
CA ALA A 8 -4.10 -7.70 -10.41
C ALA A 8 -4.33 -6.18 -10.32
N ILE A 9 -4.40 -5.50 -11.46
CA ILE A 9 -4.70 -4.05 -11.54
C ILE A 9 -6.07 -3.74 -10.91
N GLU A 10 -7.10 -4.54 -11.24
CA GLU A 10 -8.43 -4.36 -10.66
C GLU A 10 -8.43 -4.52 -9.13
N ILE A 11 -7.73 -5.54 -8.61
CA ILE A 11 -7.58 -5.74 -7.17
C ILE A 11 -6.87 -4.55 -6.52
N GLU A 12 -5.80 -4.04 -7.13
CA GLU A 12 -5.07 -2.89 -6.61
C GLU A 12 -5.95 -1.64 -6.55
N ASN A 13 -6.73 -1.37 -7.60
CA ASN A 13 -7.71 -0.27 -7.60
C ASN A 13 -8.76 -0.43 -6.49
N ILE A 14 -9.30 -1.63 -6.29
CA ILE A 14 -10.25 -1.91 -5.19
C ILE A 14 -9.61 -1.64 -3.82
N LEU A 15 -8.34 -2.01 -3.63
CA LEU A 15 -7.61 -1.76 -2.39
C LEU A 15 -7.39 -0.26 -2.17
N ILE A 16 -6.96 0.47 -3.21
CA ILE A 16 -6.77 1.92 -3.21
C ILE A 16 -8.07 2.62 -2.81
N ASP A 17 -9.19 2.25 -3.43
CA ASP A 17 -10.48 2.84 -3.11
C ASP A 17 -10.95 2.49 -1.69
N GLY A 18 -10.64 1.28 -1.21
CA GLY A 18 -10.85 0.90 0.18
C GLY A 18 -10.09 1.81 1.17
N VAL A 19 -8.83 2.15 0.85
CA VAL A 19 -8.02 3.07 1.67
C VAL A 19 -8.59 4.49 1.63
N LYS A 20 -9.01 4.99 0.46
CA LYS A 20 -9.64 6.31 0.34
C LYS A 20 -10.90 6.42 1.19
N VAL A 21 -11.81 5.44 1.07
CA VAL A 21 -13.05 5.41 1.85
C VAL A 21 -12.75 5.34 3.36
N ALA A 22 -11.75 4.55 3.75
CA ALA A 22 -11.32 4.47 5.14
C ALA A 22 -10.75 5.80 5.66
N ASN A 23 -9.97 6.52 4.84
CA ASN A 23 -9.42 7.83 5.16
C ASN A 23 -10.53 8.90 5.29
N ASP A 24 -11.44 8.95 4.32
CA ASP A 24 -12.55 9.92 4.29
C ASP A 24 -13.53 9.73 5.46
N ARG A 25 -13.65 8.50 5.97
CA ARG A 25 -14.60 8.12 7.02
C ARG A 25 -13.94 7.61 8.29
N LYS A 26 -12.71 8.06 8.59
CA LYS A 26 -11.91 7.63 9.77
C LYS A 26 -12.70 7.59 11.08
N ILE A 27 -13.48 8.63 11.37
CA ILE A 27 -14.24 8.75 12.63
C ILE A 27 -15.34 7.69 12.70
N GLU A 28 -16.12 7.55 11.62
CA GLU A 28 -17.19 6.55 11.52
C GLU A 28 -16.62 5.12 11.60
N LEU A 29 -15.51 4.88 10.91
CA LEU A 29 -14.81 3.60 10.91
C LEU A 29 -14.28 3.26 12.31
N SER A 30 -13.61 4.20 12.97
CA SER A 30 -13.05 4.02 14.30
C SER A 30 -14.12 3.64 15.31
N LYS A 31 -15.23 4.39 15.31
CA LYS A 31 -16.37 4.13 16.19
C LYS A 31 -16.97 2.74 15.95
N LYS A 32 -17.15 2.36 14.69
CA LYS A 32 -17.71 1.04 14.34
C LYS A 32 -16.79 -0.12 14.75
N LEU A 33 -15.47 0.05 14.58
CA LEU A 33 -14.48 -0.94 14.99
C LEU A 33 -14.47 -1.16 16.51
N GLU A 34 -14.64 -0.09 17.28
CA GLU A 34 -14.79 -0.18 18.75
C GLU A 34 -16.10 -0.84 19.16
N GLU A 35 -17.23 -0.43 18.57
CA GLU A 35 -18.57 -0.96 18.87
C GLU A 35 -18.66 -2.47 18.59
N GLU A 36 -18.08 -2.93 17.48
CA GLU A 36 -18.04 -4.34 17.10
C GLU A 36 -16.92 -5.13 17.80
N LYS A 37 -16.12 -4.49 18.67
CA LYS A 37 -14.96 -5.10 19.36
C LYS A 37 -13.95 -5.77 18.41
N LEU A 38 -13.80 -5.21 17.22
CA LEU A 38 -12.86 -5.68 16.20
C LEU A 38 -11.42 -5.24 16.48
N VAL A 39 -11.26 -4.25 17.37
CA VAL A 39 -9.97 -3.70 17.79
C VAL A 39 -9.82 -3.75 19.31
N ARG A 40 -8.58 -3.94 19.78
CA ARG A 40 -8.24 -3.99 21.22
C ARG A 40 -7.70 -2.67 21.76
N ILE A 41 -7.83 -1.59 20.98
CA ILE A 41 -7.26 -0.28 21.27
C ILE A 41 -8.38 0.74 21.45
N ASP A 42 -8.17 1.72 22.34
CA ASP A 42 -9.07 2.86 22.56
C ASP A 42 -9.14 3.74 21.31
N GLY A 43 -10.30 4.31 21.03
CA GLY A 43 -10.65 5.11 19.87
C GLY A 43 -9.70 6.27 19.62
N LYS A 44 -9.19 6.93 20.67
CA LYS A 44 -8.17 7.99 20.52
C LYS A 44 -6.84 7.45 19.99
N LEU A 45 -6.47 6.25 20.44
CA LEU A 45 -5.26 5.58 19.97
C LEU A 45 -5.45 5.04 18.54
N LEU A 46 -6.64 4.52 18.24
CA LEU A 46 -7.03 4.06 16.91
C LEU A 46 -7.03 5.18 15.89
N GLU A 47 -7.59 6.35 16.22
CA GLU A 47 -7.57 7.54 15.36
C GLU A 47 -6.14 7.95 15.01
N LYS A 48 -5.25 7.98 16.01
CA LYS A 48 -3.82 8.25 15.79
C LYS A 48 -3.16 7.23 14.87
N TYR A 49 -3.46 5.94 15.01
CA TYR A 49 -2.92 4.92 14.12
C TYR A 49 -3.47 5.05 12.70
N LEU A 50 -4.76 5.35 12.55
CA LEU A 50 -5.37 5.60 11.25
C LEU A 50 -4.77 6.84 10.59
N ASP A 51 -4.43 7.88 11.33
CA ASP A 51 -3.73 9.04 10.77
C ASP A 51 -2.31 8.73 10.29
N MET A 52 -1.62 7.78 10.92
CA MET A 52 -0.29 7.35 10.49
C MET A 52 -0.31 6.52 9.19
N TYR A 53 -1.36 5.72 8.97
CA TYR A 53 -1.40 4.73 7.88
C TYR A 53 -2.43 5.01 6.79
N ALA A 54 -3.42 5.87 7.05
CA ALA A 54 -4.46 6.27 6.13
C ALA A 54 -4.38 7.79 5.92
N SER A 55 -3.22 8.33 5.57
CA SER A 55 -3.10 9.72 5.11
C SER A 55 -3.28 9.82 3.58
N ASP A 56 -3.42 11.02 3.02
CA ASP A 56 -3.48 11.18 1.56
C ASP A 56 -2.20 10.64 0.87
N ASP A 57 -1.06 10.69 1.57
CA ASP A 57 0.22 10.13 1.14
C ASP A 57 0.32 8.59 1.25
N SER A 58 -0.68 7.93 1.82
CA SER A 58 -0.74 6.47 1.98
C SER A 58 -1.51 5.76 0.87
N VAL A 59 -2.16 6.52 -0.02
CA VAL A 59 -2.97 5.97 -1.12
C VAL A 59 -2.10 5.32 -2.19
N THR A 60 -0.93 5.90 -2.46
CA THR A 60 0.04 5.38 -3.44
C THR A 60 1.46 5.63 -2.95
N LEU A 61 2.41 4.76 -3.33
CA LEU A 61 3.82 4.99 -3.06
C LEU A 61 4.34 6.18 -3.88
N SER A 62 4.82 7.21 -3.18
CA SER A 62 5.53 8.35 -3.76
C SER A 62 6.95 7.95 -4.20
N GLU A 63 7.55 8.76 -5.08
CA GLU A 63 8.92 8.53 -5.55
C GLU A 63 9.96 8.46 -4.41
N ILE A 64 9.78 9.25 -3.35
CA ILE A 64 10.70 9.22 -2.20
C ILE A 64 10.58 7.91 -1.41
N GLN A 65 9.36 7.38 -1.29
CA GLN A 65 9.13 6.09 -0.65
C GLN A 65 9.71 4.94 -1.50
N LEU A 66 9.58 5.00 -2.83
CA LEU A 66 10.21 4.03 -3.73
C LEU A 66 11.74 4.03 -3.57
N LYS A 67 12.37 5.20 -3.59
CA LYS A 67 13.82 5.35 -3.33
C LYS A 67 14.23 4.87 -1.94
N ALA A 68 13.39 5.07 -0.93
CA ALA A 68 13.65 4.57 0.42
C ALA A 68 13.64 3.03 0.46
N ILE A 69 12.74 2.38 -0.29
CA ILE A 69 12.69 0.92 -0.43
C ILE A 69 13.94 0.41 -1.16
N GLU A 70 14.33 1.04 -2.27
CA GLU A 70 15.58 0.71 -2.98
C GLU A 70 16.78 0.80 -2.03
N LYS A 71 16.84 1.86 -1.21
CA LYS A 71 17.90 2.02 -0.22
C LYS A 71 17.90 0.90 0.84
N LEU A 72 16.72 0.46 1.28
CA LEU A 72 16.59 -0.65 2.23
C LEU A 72 17.14 -1.95 1.64
N TYR A 73 16.81 -2.25 0.38
CA TYR A 73 17.33 -3.43 -0.32
C TYR A 73 18.84 -3.32 -0.58
N GLU A 74 19.35 -2.13 -0.90
CA GLU A 74 20.79 -1.86 -1.03
C GLU A 74 21.53 -2.18 0.28
N ILE A 75 20.99 -1.77 1.43
CA ILE A 75 21.56 -2.07 2.75
C ILE A 75 21.55 -3.58 2.99
N GLY A 76 20.41 -4.24 2.81
CA GLY A 76 20.32 -5.70 3.00
C GLY A 76 21.29 -6.48 2.10
N TYR A 77 21.44 -6.06 0.85
CA TYR A 77 22.40 -6.65 -0.08
C TYR A 77 23.85 -6.48 0.40
N LYS A 78 24.24 -5.28 0.86
CA LYS A 78 25.59 -5.02 1.42
C LYS A 78 25.88 -5.88 2.66
N HIS A 79 24.86 -6.18 3.45
CA HIS A 79 24.95 -7.05 4.60
C HIS A 79 24.82 -8.54 4.28
N LYS A 80 24.69 -8.90 2.99
CA LYS A 80 24.53 -10.28 2.49
C LYS A 80 23.23 -10.96 2.95
N GLU A 81 22.22 -10.19 3.34
CA GLU A 81 20.86 -10.70 3.63
C GLU A 81 20.15 -11.15 2.34
N TYR A 82 20.47 -10.50 1.21
CA TYR A 82 19.94 -10.82 -0.11
C TYR A 82 21.04 -11.24 -1.08
N SER A 83 20.75 -12.19 -1.96
CA SER A 83 21.71 -12.71 -2.94
C SER A 83 21.92 -11.81 -4.16
N PHE A 84 21.02 -10.86 -4.40
CA PHE A 84 21.08 -9.91 -5.51
C PHE A 84 20.58 -8.53 -5.07
N LEU A 85 21.03 -7.50 -5.77
CA LEU A 85 20.59 -6.12 -5.57
C LEU A 85 19.32 -5.87 -6.39
N ILE A 86 18.32 -5.25 -5.76
CA ILE A 86 17.19 -4.66 -6.48
C ILE A 86 17.61 -3.25 -6.89
N GLU A 87 17.78 -3.02 -8.19
CA GLU A 87 18.24 -1.73 -8.73
C GLU A 87 17.09 -0.75 -8.98
N ASN A 88 15.94 -1.26 -9.42
CA ASN A 88 14.73 -0.48 -9.68
C ASN A 88 13.53 -1.22 -9.09
N ILE A 89 12.88 -0.60 -8.10
CA ILE A 89 11.73 -1.23 -7.43
C ILE A 89 10.49 -1.28 -8.34
N SER A 90 10.37 -0.36 -9.30
CA SER A 90 9.22 -0.28 -10.20
C SER A 90 9.06 -1.51 -11.10
N ASP A 91 10.15 -2.22 -11.39
CA ASP A 91 10.13 -3.48 -12.15
C ASP A 91 9.39 -4.61 -11.42
N TYR A 92 9.16 -4.44 -10.12
CA TYR A 92 8.48 -5.40 -9.24
C TYR A 92 7.07 -4.94 -8.84
N LEU A 93 6.61 -3.79 -9.33
CA LEU A 93 5.25 -3.28 -9.15
C LEU A 93 4.33 -3.75 -10.28
N ILE A 94 3.02 -3.55 -10.11
CA ILE A 94 2.04 -3.89 -11.15
C ILE A 94 2.18 -2.91 -12.33
N PRO A 95 2.43 -3.40 -13.57
CA PRO A 95 2.60 -2.52 -14.73
C PRO A 95 1.25 -2.02 -15.25
N TYR A 96 0.89 -0.80 -14.83
CA TYR A 96 -0.36 -0.14 -15.21
C TYR A 96 -0.43 0.19 -16.71
N GLU A 97 0.69 0.29 -17.42
CA GLU A 97 0.71 0.62 -18.85
C GLU A 97 0.00 -0.45 -19.69
N TYR A 98 -0.10 -1.67 -19.17
CA TYR A 98 -0.75 -2.81 -19.83
C TYR A 98 -2.26 -2.61 -20.04
N GLN A 99 -2.89 -1.75 -19.25
CA GLN A 99 -4.30 -1.43 -19.41
C GLN A 99 -4.55 -0.64 -20.70
N ASN A 100 -3.65 0.30 -21.02
CA ASN A 100 -3.75 1.15 -22.21
C ASN A 100 -3.41 0.41 -23.51
N LEU A 101 -2.52 -0.58 -23.44
CA LEU A 101 -2.07 -1.37 -24.60
C LEU A 101 -3.12 -2.31 -25.16
N ARG A 102 -4.15 -2.66 -24.36
CA ARG A 102 -5.20 -3.62 -24.79
C ARG A 102 -6.39 -2.94 -25.46
N ASP A 103 -6.59 -1.66 -25.20
CA ASP A 103 -7.65 -0.83 -25.79
C ASP A 103 -7.18 -0.07 -27.04
N SER A 104 -5.97 -0.35 -27.54
CA SER A 104 -5.34 0.20 -28.74
C SER A 104 -5.48 -0.71 -29.96
#